data_AF-A0A109BJK2-F1
#
_entry.id   AF-A0A109BJK2-F1
#
_cell.length_a   1.000
_cell.length_b   1.000
_cell.length_c   1.000
_cell.angle_alpha   90.00
_cell.angle_beta   90.00
_cell.angle_gamma   90.00
#
_symmetry.space_group_name_H-M   'P 1'
#
loop_
_entity.id
_entity.type
_entity.pdbx_description
1 polymer ?
#
loop_
_entity_poly.entity_id
_entity_poly.type
_entity_poly.pdbx_seq_one_letter_code
_entity_poly.pdbx_strand_id
1 'polypeptide(L)'
;MAAEIINLRRARKAKNRREAEARAEENRVAFGRTKAERQATDAANALEARKLNGLLLERSANTGDSPERDAPAPEQPTPDDDPANGPSR
;
A
#
# COMPACT_ATOMS: atom_id res chain seq x y z
N MET A 1 54.13 2.28 37.12
CA MET A 1 53.04 2.20 36.11
C MET A 1 51.88 1.48 36.76
N ALA A 2 50.67 2.07 36.76
CA ALA A 2 49.51 1.51 37.44
C ALA A 2 48.63 0.74 36.45
N ALA A 3 48.14 -0.44 36.83
CA ALA A 3 47.16 -1.19 36.05
C ALA A 3 45.76 -0.63 36.34
N GLU A 4 45.09 -0.15 35.30
CA GLU A 4 43.74 0.40 35.43
C GLU A 4 42.70 -0.73 35.49
N ILE A 5 41.99 -0.82 36.61
CA ILE A 5 41.00 -1.88 36.84
C ILE A 5 39.73 -1.55 36.04
N ILE A 6 39.64 -2.12 34.83
CA ILE A 6 38.47 -1.93 33.97
C ILE A 6 37.37 -2.95 34.25
N ASN A 7 36.12 -2.45 34.30
CA ASN A 7 34.96 -3.32 34.44
C ASN A 7 34.58 -3.96 33.09
N LEU A 8 34.94 -5.23 32.93
CA LEU A 8 34.69 -5.99 31.70
C LEU A 8 33.20 -6.11 31.35
N ARG A 9 32.28 -6.09 32.32
CA ARG A 9 30.83 -6.11 32.04
C ARG A 9 30.40 -4.83 31.35
N ARG A 10 30.88 -3.67 31.81
CA ARG A 10 30.59 -2.37 31.18
C ARG A 10 31.21 -2.29 29.79
N ALA A 11 32.44 -2.77 29.63
CA ALA A 11 33.11 -2.84 28.34
C ALA A 11 32.35 -3.73 27.33
N ARG A 12 31.93 -4.94 27.73
CA ARG A 12 31.09 -5.81 26.90
C ARG A 12 29.75 -5.17 26.53
N LYS A 13 29.06 -4.53 27.49
CA LYS A 13 27.81 -3.82 27.22
C LYS A 13 27.99 -2.67 26.22
N ALA A 14 29.10 -1.94 26.29
CA ALA A 14 29.42 -0.89 25.33
C ALA A 14 29.65 -1.47 23.93
N LYS A 15 30.42 -2.57 23.83
CA LYS A 15 30.65 -3.28 22.56
C LYS A 15 29.32 -3.74 21.92
N ASN A 16 28.47 -4.43 22.69
CA ASN A 16 27.19 -4.92 22.19
C ASN A 16 26.27 -3.79 21.69
N ARG A 17 26.29 -2.62 22.35
CA ARG A 17 25.52 -1.45 21.90
C ARG A 17 26.03 -0.92 20.56
N ARG A 18 27.35 -0.79 20.41
CA ARG A 18 27.98 -0.36 19.14
C ARG A 18 27.67 -1.34 18.00
N GLU A 19 27.72 -2.64 18.26
CA GLU A 19 27.36 -3.66 17.25
C GLU A 19 25.88 -3.58 16.84
N ALA A 20 24.98 -3.34 17.80
CA ALA A 20 23.56 -3.15 17.50
C ALA A 20 23.30 -1.89 16.68
N GLU A 21 24.00 -0.80 16.96
CA GLU A 21 23.93 0.46 16.20
C GLU A 21 24.46 0.27 14.76
N ALA A 22 25.59 -0.41 14.58
CA ALA A 22 26.14 -0.71 13.25
C ALA A 22 25.18 -1.55 12.41
N ARG A 23 24.61 -2.62 12.99
CA ARG A 23 23.57 -3.43 12.32
C ARG A 23 22.32 -2.60 12.00
N ALA A 24 21.94 -1.68 12.87
CA ALA A 24 20.81 -0.79 12.60
C ALA A 24 21.10 0.12 11.40
N GLU A 25 22.32 0.64 11.27
CA GLU A 25 22.76 1.44 10.13
C GLU A 25 22.78 0.62 8.84
N GLU A 26 23.37 -0.58 8.86
CA GLU A 26 23.33 -1.52 7.72
C GLU A 26 21.90 -1.81 7.28
N ASN A 27 20.99 -2.02 8.23
CA ASN A 27 19.58 -2.24 7.93
C ASN A 27 18.89 -0.99 7.37
N ARG A 28 19.28 0.24 7.78
CA ARG A 28 18.76 1.48 7.17
C ARG A 28 19.18 1.58 5.71
N VAL A 29 20.45 1.28 5.41
CA VAL A 29 20.98 1.30 4.05
C VAL A 29 20.36 0.19 3.20
N ALA A 30 20.30 -1.04 3.72
CA ALA A 30 19.85 -2.21 2.99
C ALA A 30 18.34 -2.22 2.72
N PHE A 31 17.54 -1.75 3.69
CA PHE A 31 16.08 -1.81 3.59
C PHE A 31 15.41 -0.45 3.34
N GLY A 32 16.17 0.65 3.33
CA GLY A 32 15.74 2.00 2.97
C GLY A 32 14.70 2.64 3.89
N ARG A 33 14.06 1.85 4.78
CA ARG A 33 13.08 2.30 5.77
C ARG A 33 13.36 1.66 7.11
N THR A 34 13.37 2.48 8.16
CA THR A 34 13.53 2.00 9.53
C THR A 34 12.28 1.22 9.98
N LYS A 35 12.40 0.44 11.06
CA LYS A 35 11.23 -0.24 11.65
C LYS A 35 10.14 0.76 12.05
N ALA A 36 10.52 1.91 12.59
CA ALA A 36 9.60 2.96 13.00
C ALA A 36 8.85 3.57 11.81
N GLU A 37 9.55 3.84 10.71
CA GLU A 37 8.94 4.37 9.47
C GLU A 37 7.98 3.37 8.82
N ARG A 38 8.34 2.08 8.80
CA ARG A 38 7.41 1.03 8.36
C ARG A 38 6.15 1.00 9.22
N GLN A 39 6.30 0.99 10.54
CA GLN A 39 5.16 0.98 11.46
C GLN A 39 4.26 2.22 11.28
N ALA A 40 4.84 3.40 11.08
CA ALA A 40 4.08 4.61 10.83
C ALA A 40 3.30 4.53 9.51
N THR A 41 3.93 4.01 8.45
CA THR A 41 3.30 3.81 7.15
C THR A 41 2.18 2.78 7.22
N ASP A 42 2.41 1.65 7.90
CA ASP A 42 1.43 0.59 8.08
C ASP A 42 0.21 1.08 8.87
N ALA A 43 0.44 1.90 9.91
CA ALA A 43 -0.63 2.51 10.68
C ALA A 43 -1.47 3.49 9.84
N ALA A 44 -0.82 4.33 9.01
CA ALA A 44 -1.50 5.23 8.08
C ALA A 44 -2.36 4.44 7.08
N ASN A 45 -1.78 3.43 6.44
CA ASN A 45 -2.48 2.55 5.50
C ASN A 45 -3.66 1.83 6.16
N ALA A 46 -3.52 1.37 7.41
CA ALA A 46 -4.60 0.72 8.13
C ALA A 46 -5.77 1.67 8.43
N LEU A 47 -5.48 2.93 8.76
CA LEU A 47 -6.51 3.95 8.95
C LEU A 47 -7.23 4.27 7.64
N GLU A 48 -6.50 4.43 6.55
CA GLU A 48 -7.08 4.65 5.22
C GLU A 48 -7.94 3.47 4.77
N ALA A 49 -7.45 2.24 4.94
CA ALA A 49 -8.23 1.04 4.66
C ALA A 49 -9.53 0.99 5.47
N ARG A 50 -9.49 1.34 6.76
CA ARG A 50 -10.71 1.41 7.59
C ARG A 50 -11.70 2.46 7.09
N LYS A 51 -11.22 3.65 6.69
CA LYS A 51 -12.05 4.71 6.11
C LYS A 51 -12.73 4.24 4.83
N LEU A 52 -11.97 3.64 3.91
CA LEU A 52 -12.50 3.12 2.65
C LEU A 52 -13.53 2.00 2.87
N ASN A 53 -13.27 1.08 3.80
CA ASN A 53 -14.22 0.02 4.14
C ASN A 53 -15.53 0.57 4.73
N GLY A 54 -15.47 1.60 5.59
CA GLY A 54 -16.67 2.26 6.12
C GLY A 54 -17.52 2.89 5.01
N LEU A 55 -16.87 3.59 4.08
CA LEU A 55 -17.55 4.20 2.93
C LEU A 55 -18.15 3.15 1.98
N LEU A 56 -17.47 2.03 1.76
CA LEU A 56 -17.98 0.95 0.92
C LEU A 56 -19.18 0.26 1.57
N LEU A 57 -19.16 0.06 2.89
CA LEU A 57 -20.27 -0.50 3.65
C LEU A 57 -21.49 0.42 3.57
N GLU A 58 -21.32 1.73 3.79
CA GLU A 58 -22.39 2.72 3.66
C GLU A 58 -22.94 2.81 2.22
N ARG A 59 -22.06 2.76 1.21
CA ARG A 59 -22.48 2.70 -0.20
C ARG A 59 -23.27 1.43 -0.50
N SER A 60 -22.83 0.26 0.00
CA SER A 60 -23.54 -1.00 -0.20
C SER A 60 -24.87 -1.04 0.54
N ALA A 61 -24.95 -0.44 1.73
CA ALA A 61 -26.20 -0.29 2.48
C ALA A 61 -27.19 0.63 1.74
N ASN A 62 -26.69 1.68 1.09
CA ASN A 62 -27.49 2.59 0.26
C ASN A 62 -27.79 2.06 -1.15
N THR A 63 -27.15 0.96 -1.59
CA THR A 63 -27.44 0.29 -2.88
C THR A 63 -28.43 -0.87 -2.71
N GLY A 64 -28.99 -1.04 -1.49
CA GLY A 64 -29.96 -2.08 -1.16
C GLY A 64 -31.40 -1.84 -1.63
N ASP A 65 -31.69 -0.73 -2.33
CA ASP A 65 -33.01 -0.47 -2.90
C ASP A 65 -32.87 0.25 -4.25
N SER A 66 -32.78 -0.52 -5.32
CA SER A 66 -33.07 -0.05 -6.66
C SER A 66 -33.80 -1.17 -7.37
N PRO A 67 -35.12 -1.07 -7.54
CA PRO A 67 -35.87 -2.07 -8.27
C PRO A 67 -35.45 -2.03 -9.75
N GLU A 68 -35.24 -3.22 -10.30
CA GLU A 68 -35.49 -3.58 -11.69
C GLU A 68 -35.15 -2.50 -12.74
N ARG A 69 -33.91 -2.50 -13.23
CA ARG A 69 -33.64 -1.99 -14.58
C ARG A 69 -33.77 -3.14 -15.59
N ASP A 70 -34.99 -3.63 -15.76
CA ASP A 70 -35.44 -4.33 -16.98
C ASP A 70 -35.67 -3.31 -18.11
N ALA A 71 -34.70 -2.41 -18.32
CA ALA A 71 -34.70 -1.56 -19.50
C ALA A 71 -33.94 -2.30 -20.59
N PRO A 72 -34.59 -2.73 -21.70
CA PRO A 72 -33.83 -3.19 -22.85
C PRO A 72 -32.89 -2.06 -23.28
N ALA A 73 -31.63 -2.43 -23.52
CA ALA A 73 -30.65 -1.50 -24.06
C ALA A 73 -31.26 -0.73 -25.25
N PRO A 74 -31.01 0.58 -25.40
CA PRO A 74 -31.35 1.23 -26.66
C PRO A 74 -30.54 0.53 -27.74
N GLU A 75 -31.21 -0.26 -28.59
CA GLU A 75 -30.66 -0.77 -29.83
C GLU A 75 -30.11 0.45 -30.57
N GLN A 76 -28.78 0.55 -30.60
CA GLN A 76 -28.18 1.52 -31.49
C GLN A 76 -28.62 1.14 -32.90
N PRO A 77 -29.13 2.09 -33.71
CA PRO A 77 -29.40 1.79 -35.10
C PRO A 77 -28.09 1.30 -35.71
N THR A 78 -28.10 0.05 -36.18
CA THR A 78 -27.05 -0.44 -37.06
C THR A 78 -26.98 0.53 -38.23
N PRO A 79 -25.83 1.14 -38.53
CA PRO A 79 -25.66 1.84 -39.79
C PRO A 79 -25.98 0.82 -40.88
N ASP A 80 -27.04 1.08 -41.63
CA ASP A 80 -27.37 0.30 -42.83
C ASP A 80 -26.09 0.11 -43.63
N ASP A 81 -25.80 -1.14 -44.00
CA ASP A 81 -24.82 -1.47 -45.02
C ASP A 81 -25.15 -0.64 -46.26
N ASP A 82 -24.46 0.48 -46.49
CA ASP A 82 -24.52 1.22 -47.74
C ASP A 82 -24.02 0.28 -48.86
N PRO A 83 -24.87 -0.23 -49.79
CA PRO A 83 -24.42 -1.11 -50.85
C PRO A 83 -23.78 -0.31 -52.00
N ALA A 84 -23.30 0.90 -51.73
CA ALA A 84 -22.93 1.88 -52.76
C ALA A 84 -21.43 1.95 -53.05
N ASN A 85 -20.63 0.98 -52.62
CA ASN A 85 -19.27 0.81 -53.17
C ASN A 85 -19.23 -0.32 -54.21
N GLY A 86 -19.96 -0.10 -55.30
CA GLY A 86 -19.70 -0.77 -56.58
C GLY A 86 -18.39 -0.24 -57.19
N PRO A 87 -17.69 -1.06 -58.00
CA PRO A 87 -16.31 -0.80 -58.39
C PRO A 87 -16.23 0.41 -59.33
N SER A 88 -15.34 1.36 -59.00
CA SER A 88 -14.98 2.45 -59.90
C SER A 88 -13.50 2.35 -60.29
N ARG A 89 -13.31 1.79 -61.50
CA ARG A 89 -12.13 1.81 -62.39
C ARG A 89 -10.88 1.01 -62.01
#